data_AF-D3BLF2-F1
#
_entry.id   AF-D3BLF2-F1
#
_cell.length_a   1.000
_cell.length_b   1.000
_cell.length_c   1.000
_cell.angle_alpha   90.00
_cell.angle_beta   90.00
_cell.angle_gamma   90.00
#
_symmetry.space_group_name_H-M   'P 1'
#
loop_
_entity.id
_entity.type
_entity.pdbx_description
1 polymer ?
#
loop_
_entity_poly.entity_id
_entity_poly.type
_entity_poly.pdbx_seq_one_letter_code
_entity_poly.pdbx_strand_id
1 'polypeptide(L)'
;MNNCEILLPKDFTQLSVGVYQQLVTSNKNINLPHYNNKTSPPNKFIIPSGTSINIAPLLPSKYWSMEKGDPLAFILEFNQDLPLEGEHPCTIWVKDMATTPCTQNISFNFQLINWNEINGLGRDLDGQALFRLNANGQTFYYKPDSAFICNARFYAVPPAYRDIHAFPTHPDFVIEVSSFSNIPSNELNNQLLKMCRWIRSGVESGVLFDGMRMNIYLFCQTNILVNGRHAQVQGQQLAHNNEIIQTQNDIQQYQNDIAIANINVALQQLEVQRLQQKLQTMNWQQVYFENMIPYPAFQNVSYRTIPLVGIPAPTPNRGLQLIVHCIGFVNGFNIDLSKVWIR
;
A
#
# COMPACT_ATOMS: atom_id res chain seq x y z
N MET A 1 -12.27 20.78 -2.73
CA MET A 1 -12.17 19.35 -3.09
C MET A 1 -11.99 19.29 -4.59
N ASN A 2 -11.02 18.52 -5.08
CA ASN A 2 -10.89 18.32 -6.52
C ASN A 2 -12.03 17.41 -6.98
N ASN A 3 -12.75 17.85 -7.99
CA ASN A 3 -13.79 17.08 -8.65
C ASN A 3 -13.16 16.20 -9.73
N CYS A 4 -13.65 14.98 -9.87
CA CYS A 4 -13.18 14.04 -10.87
C CYS A 4 -14.34 13.71 -11.83
N GLU A 5 -14.11 13.83 -13.14
CA GLU A 5 -15.06 13.44 -14.17
C GLU A 5 -14.94 11.95 -14.44
N ILE A 6 -16.03 11.21 -14.33
CA ILE A 6 -16.11 9.80 -14.69
C ILE A 6 -16.93 9.64 -15.95
N LEU A 7 -16.38 8.92 -16.91
CA LEU A 7 -17.05 8.57 -18.15
C LEU A 7 -17.90 7.30 -17.96
N LEU A 8 -19.10 7.31 -18.54
CA LEU A 8 -20.00 6.17 -18.59
C LEU A 8 -19.85 5.44 -19.94
N PRO A 9 -19.70 4.10 -19.94
CA PRO A 9 -19.74 3.33 -21.17
C PRO A 9 -21.07 3.54 -21.91
N LYS A 10 -21.06 3.41 -23.24
CA LYS A 10 -22.26 3.64 -24.07
C LYS A 10 -23.45 2.73 -23.69
N ASP A 11 -23.15 1.53 -23.21
CA ASP A 11 -24.14 0.53 -22.83
C ASP A 11 -24.76 0.75 -21.45
N PHE A 12 -24.28 1.77 -20.71
CA PHE A 12 -24.78 2.17 -19.40
C PHE A 12 -25.95 3.14 -19.51
N THR A 13 -26.71 3.28 -18.41
CA THR A 13 -27.83 4.22 -18.36
C THR A 13 -27.28 5.63 -18.54
N GLN A 14 -27.60 6.25 -19.66
CA GLN A 14 -27.18 7.62 -19.94
C GLN A 14 -27.82 8.57 -18.92
N LEU A 15 -27.07 9.56 -18.49
CA LEU A 15 -27.54 10.56 -17.54
C LEU A 15 -28.69 11.35 -18.17
N SER A 16 -29.76 11.39 -17.41
CA SER A 16 -30.90 12.29 -17.58
C SER A 16 -31.15 12.96 -16.24
N VAL A 17 -31.96 14.03 -16.23
CA VAL A 17 -32.33 14.71 -14.98
C VAL A 17 -32.91 13.71 -13.95
N GLY A 18 -33.74 12.77 -14.39
CA GLY A 18 -34.33 11.75 -13.52
C GLY A 18 -33.31 10.77 -12.94
N VAL A 19 -32.40 10.26 -13.78
CA VAL A 19 -31.33 9.33 -13.34
C VAL A 19 -30.36 10.04 -12.39
N TYR A 20 -30.01 11.30 -12.69
CA TYR A 20 -29.15 12.09 -11.80
C TYR A 20 -29.82 12.35 -10.45
N GLN A 21 -31.12 12.62 -10.43
CA GLN A 21 -31.86 12.79 -9.17
C GLN A 21 -31.83 11.50 -8.33
N GLN A 22 -31.95 10.33 -8.95
CA GLN A 22 -31.80 9.04 -8.25
C GLN A 22 -30.38 8.85 -7.69
N LEU A 23 -29.35 9.27 -8.44
CA LEU A 23 -27.96 9.28 -7.97
C LEU A 23 -27.81 10.18 -6.74
N VAL A 24 -28.33 11.41 -6.78
CA VAL A 24 -28.33 12.34 -5.64
C VAL A 24 -29.06 11.74 -4.44
N THR A 25 -30.24 11.14 -4.64
CA THR A 25 -31.01 10.49 -3.57
C THR A 25 -30.25 9.32 -2.94
N SER A 26 -29.58 8.50 -3.75
CA SER A 26 -28.76 7.36 -3.28
C SER A 26 -27.51 7.81 -2.52
N ASN A 27 -27.09 9.06 -2.70
CA ASN A 27 -25.88 9.66 -2.13
C ASN A 27 -26.21 10.92 -1.31
N LYS A 28 -27.35 10.93 -0.61
CA LYS A 28 -27.91 12.12 0.07
C LYS A 28 -26.98 12.86 1.03
N ASN A 29 -25.92 12.21 1.52
CA ASN A 29 -24.94 12.78 2.44
C ASN A 29 -23.77 13.48 1.71
N ILE A 30 -23.80 13.50 0.39
CA ILE A 30 -22.71 13.96 -0.46
C ILE A 30 -23.21 15.11 -1.32
N ASN A 31 -22.45 16.20 -1.33
CA ASN A 31 -22.74 17.34 -2.17
C ASN A 31 -22.26 17.07 -3.61
N LEU A 32 -23.11 16.40 -4.39
CA LEU A 32 -22.87 16.21 -5.81
C LEU A 32 -23.14 17.51 -6.58
N PRO A 33 -22.34 17.85 -7.61
CA PRO A 33 -22.57 19.04 -8.43
C PRO A 33 -23.97 19.10 -9.05
N HIS A 34 -24.44 20.26 -9.49
CA HIS A 34 -25.71 20.31 -10.21
C HIS A 34 -25.55 19.74 -11.63
N TYR A 35 -26.45 18.85 -12.05
CA TYR A 35 -26.50 18.34 -13.42
C TYR A 35 -27.53 19.11 -14.26
N ASN A 36 -27.11 19.62 -15.41
CA ASN A 36 -27.97 20.32 -16.35
C ASN A 36 -27.90 19.65 -17.73
N ASN A 37 -29.00 19.07 -18.19
CA ASN A 37 -29.07 18.34 -19.47
C ASN A 37 -28.78 19.19 -20.72
N LYS A 38 -28.78 20.52 -20.62
CA LYS A 38 -28.41 21.43 -21.72
C LYS A 38 -26.90 21.62 -21.86
N THR A 39 -26.16 21.49 -20.76
CA THR A 39 -24.73 21.85 -20.69
C THR A 39 -23.84 20.70 -20.25
N SER A 40 -24.40 19.66 -19.63
CA SER A 40 -23.69 18.50 -19.10
C SER A 40 -23.81 17.33 -20.08
N PRO A 41 -22.70 16.70 -20.48
CA PRO A 41 -22.75 15.55 -21.37
C PRO A 41 -23.50 14.36 -20.70
N PRO A 42 -24.30 13.60 -21.45
CA PRO A 42 -25.11 12.51 -20.89
C PRO A 42 -24.27 11.30 -20.46
N ASN A 43 -23.02 11.20 -20.92
CA ASN A 43 -22.12 10.09 -20.64
C ASN A 43 -21.06 10.43 -19.59
N LYS A 44 -21.23 11.49 -18.78
CA LYS A 44 -20.27 11.84 -17.74
C LYS A 44 -20.93 12.37 -16.47
N PHE A 45 -20.41 11.94 -15.31
CA PHE A 45 -20.78 12.52 -14.02
C PHE A 45 -19.53 12.93 -13.25
N ILE A 46 -19.71 13.81 -12.26
CA ILE A 46 -18.64 14.36 -11.44
C ILE A 46 -18.75 13.81 -10.03
N ILE A 47 -17.63 13.34 -9.47
CA ILE A 47 -17.56 12.95 -8.06
C ILE A 47 -16.47 13.74 -7.32
N PRO A 48 -16.72 14.17 -6.07
CA PRO A 48 -15.67 14.73 -5.23
C PRO A 48 -14.61 13.67 -4.90
N SER A 49 -13.33 14.05 -4.92
CA SER A 49 -12.22 13.15 -4.53
C SER A 49 -12.40 12.58 -3.12
N GLY A 50 -11.98 11.33 -2.93
CA GLY A 50 -12.04 10.58 -1.66
C GLY A 50 -13.42 10.42 -1.04
N THR A 51 -14.45 10.51 -1.88
CA THR A 51 -15.84 10.31 -1.45
C THR A 51 -16.40 9.07 -2.13
N SER A 52 -16.89 8.11 -1.34
CA SER A 52 -17.57 6.93 -1.84
C SER A 52 -18.95 7.28 -2.39
N ILE A 53 -19.21 6.89 -3.63
CA ILE A 53 -20.46 7.12 -4.35
C ILE A 53 -21.09 5.79 -4.71
N ASN A 54 -22.35 5.62 -4.36
CA ASN A 54 -23.20 4.54 -4.86
C ASN A 54 -23.70 4.91 -6.27
N ILE A 55 -23.21 4.19 -7.28
CA ILE A 55 -23.54 4.36 -8.69
C ILE A 55 -24.63 3.40 -9.18
N ALA A 56 -25.35 2.69 -8.31
CA ALA A 56 -26.43 1.77 -8.68
C ALA A 56 -27.44 2.38 -9.68
N PRO A 57 -27.86 3.67 -9.55
CA PRO A 57 -28.78 4.28 -10.51
C PRO A 57 -28.23 4.41 -11.95
N LEU A 58 -26.91 4.35 -12.12
CA LEU A 58 -26.23 4.42 -13.42
C LEU A 58 -26.10 3.04 -14.08
N LEU A 59 -26.32 1.96 -13.31
CA LEU A 59 -26.15 0.59 -13.77
C LEU A 59 -27.45 0.09 -14.43
N PRO A 60 -27.41 -0.32 -15.71
CA PRO A 60 -28.58 -0.90 -16.38
C PRO A 60 -29.07 -2.18 -15.69
N SER A 61 -30.39 -2.41 -15.70
CA SER A 61 -31.04 -3.60 -15.12
C SER A 61 -30.37 -4.92 -15.55
N LYS A 62 -29.94 -5.02 -16.82
CA LYS A 62 -29.24 -6.20 -17.38
C LYS A 62 -27.94 -6.55 -16.66
N TYR A 63 -27.22 -5.60 -16.06
CA TYR A 63 -25.96 -5.89 -15.36
C TYR A 63 -26.15 -6.43 -13.94
N TRP A 64 -27.35 -6.29 -13.36
CA TRP A 64 -27.68 -6.87 -12.06
C TRP A 64 -27.83 -8.39 -12.10
N SER A 65 -28.09 -8.94 -13.29
CA SER A 65 -28.14 -10.39 -13.53
C SER A 65 -26.76 -11.03 -13.70
N MET A 66 -25.68 -10.22 -13.73
CA MET A 66 -24.31 -10.62 -14.09
C MET A 66 -24.16 -11.30 -15.48
N GLU A 67 -25.21 -11.36 -16.31
CA GLU A 67 -25.18 -11.95 -17.67
C GLU A 67 -24.09 -11.34 -18.57
N LYS A 68 -23.68 -10.10 -18.28
CA LYS A 68 -22.65 -9.36 -19.02
C LYS A 68 -21.36 -9.12 -18.23
N GLY A 69 -21.22 -9.69 -17.04
CA GLY A 69 -20.07 -9.48 -16.14
C GLY A 69 -20.33 -8.42 -15.06
N ASP A 70 -19.26 -8.08 -14.31
CA ASP A 70 -19.32 -7.13 -13.19
C ASP A 70 -19.33 -5.68 -13.72
N PRO A 71 -20.45 -4.94 -13.59
CA PRO A 71 -20.56 -3.56 -14.09
C PRO A 71 -19.54 -2.61 -13.44
N LEU A 72 -19.13 -2.88 -12.20
CA LEU A 72 -18.13 -2.08 -11.52
C LEU A 72 -16.76 -2.23 -12.18
N ALA A 73 -16.37 -3.46 -12.54
CA ALA A 73 -15.13 -3.71 -13.28
C ALA A 73 -15.09 -2.92 -14.58
N PHE A 74 -16.18 -2.92 -15.35
CA PHE A 74 -16.25 -2.17 -16.61
C PHE A 74 -16.07 -0.67 -16.42
N ILE A 75 -16.68 -0.06 -15.40
CA ILE A 75 -16.49 1.38 -15.14
C ILE A 75 -15.03 1.68 -14.79
N LEU A 76 -14.41 0.84 -13.94
CA LEU A 76 -13.03 1.04 -13.50
C LEU A 76 -12.05 0.89 -14.67
N GLU A 77 -12.23 -0.14 -15.52
CA GLU A 77 -11.41 -0.35 -16.72
C GLU A 77 -11.62 0.75 -17.77
N PHE A 78 -12.86 1.22 -17.95
CA PHE A 78 -13.18 2.29 -18.89
C PHE A 78 -12.58 3.65 -18.50
N ASN A 79 -12.28 3.83 -17.21
CA ASN A 79 -11.68 5.04 -16.64
C ASN A 79 -10.32 4.71 -16.00
N GLN A 80 -9.54 3.83 -16.63
CA GLN A 80 -8.26 3.34 -16.09
C GLN A 80 -7.21 4.43 -15.83
N ASP A 81 -7.33 5.58 -16.50
CA ASP A 81 -6.50 6.78 -16.31
C ASP A 81 -6.77 7.49 -14.98
N LEU A 82 -7.89 7.18 -14.34
CA LEU A 82 -8.26 7.71 -13.04
C LEU A 82 -7.81 6.75 -11.91
N PRO A 83 -7.48 7.28 -10.73
CA PRO A 83 -7.12 6.46 -9.57
C PRO A 83 -8.41 5.99 -8.87
N LEU A 84 -9.30 5.33 -9.62
CA LEU A 84 -10.55 4.80 -9.10
C LEU A 84 -10.35 3.47 -8.38
N GLU A 85 -11.08 3.33 -7.29
CA GLU A 85 -11.25 2.11 -6.53
C GLU A 85 -12.74 1.86 -6.32
N GLY A 86 -13.11 0.65 -5.89
CA GLY A 86 -14.52 0.31 -5.73
C GLY A 86 -14.81 -0.88 -4.83
N GLU A 87 -16.08 -1.01 -4.48
CA GLU A 87 -16.65 -2.11 -3.73
C GLU A 87 -17.95 -2.55 -4.42
N HIS A 88 -18.03 -3.82 -4.78
CA HIS A 88 -19.21 -4.40 -5.41
C HIS A 88 -20.42 -4.33 -4.47
N PRO A 89 -21.64 -4.06 -4.97
CA PRO A 89 -22.01 -4.02 -6.39
C PRO A 89 -21.80 -2.69 -7.13
N CYS A 90 -21.64 -1.58 -6.41
CA CYS A 90 -21.87 -0.28 -7.04
C CYS A 90 -21.26 0.89 -6.29
N THR A 91 -20.28 0.68 -5.42
CA THR A 91 -19.59 1.78 -4.74
C THR A 91 -18.28 2.06 -5.44
N ILE A 92 -18.02 3.33 -5.76
CA ILE A 92 -16.72 3.80 -6.29
C ILE A 92 -16.22 5.00 -5.50
N TRP A 93 -14.92 5.23 -5.50
CA TRP A 93 -14.32 6.49 -5.07
C TRP A 93 -13.04 6.77 -5.86
N VAL A 94 -12.62 8.03 -5.83
CA VAL A 94 -11.33 8.47 -6.37
C VAL A 94 -10.33 8.49 -5.23
N LYS A 95 -9.24 7.74 -5.35
CA LYS A 95 -8.11 7.82 -4.42
C LYS A 95 -7.49 9.22 -4.48
N ASP A 96 -7.15 9.75 -3.32
CA ASP A 96 -6.49 11.05 -3.23
C ASP A 96 -5.01 10.94 -3.58
N MET A 97 -4.54 11.90 -4.39
CA MET A 97 -3.19 11.91 -4.97
C MET A 97 -2.40 13.12 -4.47
N ALA A 98 -2.45 13.38 -3.15
CA ALA A 98 -1.73 14.49 -2.55
C ALA A 98 -0.20 14.34 -2.70
N THR A 99 0.50 15.45 -2.99
CA THR A 99 1.92 15.44 -3.38
C THR A 99 2.84 14.77 -2.36
N THR A 100 2.70 15.10 -1.07
CA THR A 100 3.56 14.55 -0.01
C THR A 100 3.39 13.02 0.15
N PRO A 101 2.17 12.47 0.28
CA PRO A 101 1.95 11.03 0.23
C PRO A 101 2.51 10.37 -1.04
N CYS A 102 2.39 11.02 -2.20
CA CYS A 102 2.98 10.52 -3.44
C CYS A 102 4.52 10.42 -3.38
N THR A 103 5.22 11.40 -2.79
CA THR A 103 6.67 11.30 -2.62
C THR A 103 7.07 10.22 -1.62
N GLN A 104 6.29 10.03 -0.55
CA GLN A 104 6.47 8.93 0.40
C GLN A 104 6.27 7.57 -0.27
N ASN A 105 5.20 7.42 -1.06
CA ASN A 105 4.93 6.22 -1.85
C ASN A 105 6.15 5.86 -2.72
N ILE A 106 6.68 6.82 -3.49
CA ILE A 106 7.88 6.60 -4.32
C ILE A 106 9.05 6.04 -3.50
N SER A 107 9.32 6.58 -2.30
CA SER A 107 10.36 6.05 -1.41
C SER A 107 10.11 4.62 -0.95
N PHE A 108 8.86 4.23 -0.68
CA PHE A 108 8.53 2.84 -0.34
C PHE A 108 8.69 1.92 -1.54
N ASN A 109 8.20 2.33 -2.70
CA ASN A 109 8.26 1.53 -3.92
C ASN A 109 9.71 1.26 -4.33
N PHE A 110 10.59 2.27 -4.32
CA PHE A 110 12.01 2.06 -4.62
C PHE A 110 12.70 1.09 -3.67
N GLN A 111 12.35 1.11 -2.38
CA GLN A 111 12.92 0.16 -1.42
C GLN A 111 12.46 -1.27 -1.71
N LEU A 112 11.18 -1.46 -2.05
CA LEU A 112 10.64 -2.76 -2.40
C LEU A 112 11.23 -3.30 -3.71
N ILE A 113 11.35 -2.44 -4.74
CA ILE A 113 12.01 -2.76 -6.02
C ILE A 113 13.44 -3.22 -5.77
N ASN A 114 14.25 -2.42 -5.06
CA ASN A 114 15.65 -2.78 -4.80
C ASN A 114 15.78 -4.11 -4.05
N TRP A 115 14.90 -4.37 -3.08
CA TRP A 115 14.86 -5.67 -2.40
C TRP A 115 14.50 -6.80 -3.37
N ASN A 116 13.49 -6.62 -4.22
CA ASN A 116 13.07 -7.64 -5.17
C ASN A 116 14.12 -7.89 -6.27
N GLU A 117 14.84 -6.86 -6.74
CA GLU A 117 15.94 -7.01 -7.71
C GLU A 117 17.05 -7.91 -7.17
N ILE A 118 17.36 -7.80 -5.88
CA ILE A 118 18.37 -8.64 -5.20
C ILE A 118 17.88 -10.09 -5.07
N ASN A 119 16.58 -10.29 -4.78
CA ASN A 119 16.06 -11.61 -4.40
C ASN A 119 15.38 -12.36 -5.56
N GLY A 120 14.93 -11.67 -6.62
CA GLY A 120 14.31 -12.25 -7.81
C GLY A 120 13.00 -13.01 -7.57
N LEU A 121 12.26 -12.69 -6.50
CA LEU A 121 11.14 -13.52 -6.01
C LEU A 121 9.81 -13.26 -6.72
N GLY A 122 9.66 -12.12 -7.41
CA GLY A 122 8.36 -11.74 -7.96
C GLY A 122 8.34 -10.46 -8.79
N ARG A 123 7.22 -9.75 -8.70
CA ARG A 123 6.98 -8.44 -9.31
C ARG A 123 6.53 -7.44 -8.25
N ASP A 124 7.18 -6.29 -8.29
CA ASP A 124 6.76 -5.05 -7.69
C ASP A 124 5.68 -4.38 -8.57
N LEU A 125 4.68 -3.81 -7.91
CA LEU A 125 3.53 -3.16 -8.53
C LEU A 125 3.30 -1.83 -7.82
N ASP A 126 3.10 -0.77 -8.60
CA ASP A 126 2.97 0.59 -8.09
C ASP A 126 1.50 0.99 -7.81
N GLY A 127 1.31 2.27 -7.51
CA GLY A 127 0.02 2.90 -7.24
C GLY A 127 -1.05 2.77 -8.33
N GLN A 128 -0.71 2.31 -9.52
CA GLN A 128 -1.66 2.16 -10.63
C GLN A 128 -2.20 0.74 -10.78
N ALA A 129 -1.54 -0.26 -10.19
CA ALA A 129 -1.98 -1.64 -10.26
C ALA A 129 -3.32 -1.84 -9.55
N LEU A 130 -4.34 -2.21 -10.33
CA LEU A 130 -5.69 -2.50 -9.82
C LEU A 130 -5.84 -3.98 -9.52
N PHE A 131 -6.25 -4.33 -8.31
CA PHE A 131 -6.52 -5.69 -7.88
C PHE A 131 -8.00 -5.91 -7.64
N ARG A 132 -8.53 -7.02 -8.18
CA ARG A 132 -9.86 -7.54 -7.85
C ARG A 132 -9.74 -8.56 -6.73
N LEU A 133 -10.17 -8.16 -5.55
CA LEU A 133 -10.13 -8.96 -4.33
C LEU A 133 -11.48 -9.59 -4.06
N ASN A 134 -11.47 -10.83 -3.54
CA ASN A 134 -12.68 -11.51 -3.11
C ASN A 134 -12.50 -11.98 -1.67
N ALA A 135 -13.37 -11.52 -0.76
CA ALA A 135 -13.38 -11.97 0.63
C ALA A 135 -14.82 -12.20 1.11
N ASN A 136 -15.14 -13.43 1.51
CA ASN A 136 -16.47 -13.82 2.01
C ASN A 136 -17.65 -13.40 1.11
N GLY A 137 -17.49 -13.55 -0.22
CA GLY A 137 -18.52 -13.19 -1.18
C GLY A 137 -18.64 -11.68 -1.46
N GLN A 138 -17.77 -10.85 -0.89
CA GLN A 138 -17.62 -9.44 -1.24
C GLN A 138 -16.44 -9.25 -2.19
N THR A 139 -16.64 -8.41 -3.21
CA THR A 139 -15.61 -8.06 -4.20
C THR A 139 -15.16 -6.63 -3.98
N PHE A 140 -13.85 -6.42 -3.94
CA PHE A 140 -13.23 -5.09 -3.83
C PHE A 140 -12.28 -4.87 -5.00
N TYR A 141 -12.13 -3.62 -5.40
CA TYR A 141 -11.20 -3.18 -6.43
C TYR A 141 -10.28 -2.13 -5.84
N TYR A 142 -9.04 -2.51 -5.51
CA TYR A 142 -8.10 -1.65 -4.80
C TYR A 142 -6.81 -1.43 -5.57
N LYS A 143 -6.27 -0.22 -5.43
CA LYS A 143 -4.96 0.22 -5.88
C LYS A 143 -4.08 0.48 -4.64
N PRO A 144 -3.19 -0.47 -4.26
CA PRO A 144 -2.25 -0.25 -3.16
C PRO A 144 -1.29 0.89 -3.54
N ASP A 145 -0.56 1.46 -2.58
CA ASP A 145 0.50 2.42 -2.94
C ASP A 145 1.73 1.71 -3.50
N SER A 146 2.08 0.57 -2.91
CA SER A 146 3.06 -0.36 -3.44
C SER A 146 2.66 -1.78 -3.05
N ALA A 147 2.91 -2.75 -3.93
CA ALA A 147 2.62 -4.15 -3.66
C ALA A 147 3.69 -5.07 -4.25
N PHE A 148 3.80 -6.25 -3.66
CA PHE A 148 4.63 -7.33 -4.17
C PHE A 148 3.78 -8.58 -4.42
N ILE A 149 4.03 -9.22 -5.56
CA ILE A 149 3.41 -10.49 -5.94
C ILE A 149 4.49 -11.49 -6.37
N CYS A 150 4.49 -12.69 -5.79
CA CYS A 150 5.47 -13.72 -6.12
C CYS A 150 5.31 -14.22 -7.55
N ASN A 151 6.39 -14.73 -8.14
CA ASN A 151 6.40 -15.23 -9.52
C ASN A 151 5.31 -16.29 -9.75
N ALA A 152 5.13 -17.23 -8.82
CA ALA A 152 4.13 -18.28 -8.95
C ALA A 152 2.71 -17.71 -9.12
N ARG A 153 2.34 -16.72 -8.31
CA ARG A 153 1.04 -16.06 -8.40
C ARG A 153 0.92 -15.16 -9.63
N PHE A 154 1.98 -14.42 -9.96
CA PHE A 154 1.99 -13.52 -11.11
C PHE A 154 1.81 -14.28 -12.44
N TYR A 155 2.52 -15.40 -12.60
CA TYR A 155 2.48 -16.23 -13.81
C TYR A 155 1.28 -17.19 -13.88
N ALA A 156 0.56 -17.39 -12.78
CA ALA A 156 -0.71 -18.13 -12.80
C ALA A 156 -1.81 -17.37 -13.57
N VAL A 157 -1.67 -16.06 -13.76
CA VAL A 157 -2.60 -15.24 -14.53
C VAL A 157 -2.12 -15.13 -15.98
N PRO A 158 -2.96 -15.49 -16.98
CA PRO A 158 -2.59 -15.37 -18.39
C PRO A 158 -2.19 -13.94 -18.78
N PRO A 159 -1.15 -13.74 -19.62
CA PRO A 159 -0.71 -12.42 -20.06
C PRO A 159 -1.86 -11.59 -20.67
N ALA A 160 -2.66 -12.21 -21.54
CA ALA A 160 -3.80 -11.57 -22.18
C ALA A 160 -4.86 -11.04 -21.21
N TYR A 161 -4.89 -11.52 -19.96
CA TYR A 161 -5.76 -10.98 -18.91
C TYR A 161 -5.02 -9.93 -18.08
N ARG A 162 -3.84 -10.26 -17.55
CA ARG A 162 -3.12 -9.39 -16.60
C ARG A 162 -2.66 -8.06 -17.19
N ASP A 163 -2.45 -8.00 -18.51
CA ASP A 163 -1.92 -6.80 -19.18
C ASP A 163 -3.01 -5.74 -19.44
N ILE A 164 -4.29 -6.08 -19.29
CA ILE A 164 -5.43 -5.21 -19.64
C ILE A 164 -6.51 -5.10 -18.56
N HIS A 165 -6.61 -6.09 -17.65
CA HIS A 165 -7.65 -6.15 -16.62
C HIS A 165 -7.08 -5.98 -15.23
N ALA A 166 -7.96 -5.69 -14.26
CA ALA A 166 -7.62 -5.78 -12.85
C ALA A 166 -7.06 -7.17 -12.51
N PHE A 167 -5.97 -7.22 -11.75
CA PHE A 167 -5.34 -8.48 -11.37
C PHE A 167 -6.34 -9.32 -10.54
N PRO A 168 -6.67 -10.56 -10.93
CA PRO A 168 -7.83 -11.28 -10.42
C PRO A 168 -7.60 -11.97 -9.06
N THR A 169 -6.48 -11.66 -8.39
CA THR A 169 -6.07 -12.24 -7.11
C THR A 169 -5.29 -11.22 -6.31
N HIS A 170 -5.21 -11.40 -5.00
CA HIS A 170 -4.50 -10.50 -4.10
C HIS A 170 -2.96 -10.57 -4.30
N PRO A 171 -2.21 -9.50 -3.98
CA PRO A 171 -0.75 -9.55 -3.87
C PRO A 171 -0.32 -10.33 -2.61
N ASP A 172 0.96 -10.65 -2.47
CA ASP A 172 1.49 -11.32 -1.29
C ASP A 172 1.83 -10.33 -0.16
N PHE A 173 2.16 -9.08 -0.52
CA PHE A 173 2.43 -7.98 0.41
C PHE A 173 1.91 -6.64 -0.12
N VAL A 174 1.46 -5.75 0.77
CA VAL A 174 0.99 -4.39 0.42
C VAL A 174 1.54 -3.32 1.35
N ILE A 175 1.79 -2.15 0.78
CA ILE A 175 2.04 -0.89 1.50
C ILE A 175 0.95 0.10 1.10
N GLU A 176 0.35 0.73 2.09
CA GLU A 176 -0.54 1.89 1.93
C GLU A 176 0.06 3.09 2.65
N VAL A 177 -0.09 4.27 2.06
CA VAL A 177 0.38 5.55 2.59
C VAL A 177 -0.85 6.43 2.81
N SER A 178 -1.13 6.74 4.07
CA SER A 178 -2.27 7.61 4.40
C SER A 178 -2.03 9.00 3.82
N SER A 179 -3.00 9.50 3.06
CA SER A 179 -2.94 10.88 2.57
C SER A 179 -3.19 11.89 3.69
N PHE A 180 -2.66 13.11 3.48
CA PHE A 180 -2.73 14.22 4.43
C PHE A 180 -3.98 15.08 4.23
N SER A 181 -4.77 14.81 3.19
CA SER A 181 -6.00 15.58 2.97
C SER A 181 -7.11 15.14 3.92
N ASN A 182 -7.89 16.11 4.37
CA ASN A 182 -9.02 15.91 5.28
C ASN A 182 -10.29 15.54 4.50
N ILE A 183 -10.28 14.40 3.83
CA ILE A 183 -11.43 13.85 3.11
C ILE A 183 -11.83 12.49 3.72
N PRO A 184 -13.11 12.08 3.61
CA PRO A 184 -13.62 10.90 4.32
C PRO A 184 -12.83 9.62 4.08
N SER A 185 -12.40 9.33 2.84
CA SER A 185 -11.61 8.14 2.55
C SER A 185 -10.27 8.07 3.31
N ASN A 186 -9.72 9.21 3.74
CA ASN A 186 -8.45 9.31 4.46
C ASN A 186 -8.62 9.32 5.98
N GLU A 187 -9.84 9.16 6.48
CA GLU A 187 -10.05 8.88 7.90
C GLU A 187 -9.35 7.58 8.27
N LEU A 188 -8.66 7.59 9.42
CA LEU A 188 -7.86 6.45 9.87
C LEU A 188 -8.66 5.15 9.91
N ASN A 189 -9.90 5.18 10.38
CA ASN A 189 -10.75 3.99 10.44
C ASN A 189 -11.00 3.38 9.06
N ASN A 190 -11.16 4.21 8.01
CA ASN A 190 -11.35 3.74 6.64
C ASN A 190 -10.06 3.11 6.09
N GLN A 191 -8.90 3.68 6.42
CA GLN A 191 -7.60 3.13 6.04
C GLN A 191 -7.30 1.80 6.76
N LEU A 192 -7.55 1.72 8.07
CA LEU A 192 -7.41 0.47 8.83
C LEU A 192 -8.38 -0.61 8.32
N LEU A 193 -9.61 -0.23 7.97
CA LEU A 193 -10.59 -1.14 7.35
C LEU A 193 -10.10 -1.66 5.99
N LYS A 194 -9.53 -0.79 5.15
CA LYS A 194 -8.92 -1.18 3.87
C LYS A 194 -7.80 -2.20 4.07
N MET A 195 -6.90 -1.97 5.04
CA MET A 195 -5.85 -2.94 5.40
C MET A 195 -6.43 -4.27 5.87
N CYS A 196 -7.48 -4.26 6.70
CA CYS A 196 -8.16 -5.50 7.11
C CYS A 196 -8.74 -6.25 5.91
N ARG A 197 -9.30 -5.54 4.92
CA ARG A 197 -9.84 -6.13 3.69
C ARG A 197 -8.74 -6.71 2.80
N TRP A 198 -7.58 -6.07 2.70
CA TRP A 198 -6.40 -6.65 2.03
C TRP A 198 -6.02 -7.99 2.65
N ILE A 199 -5.77 -8.02 3.96
CA ILE A 199 -5.36 -9.25 4.67
C ILE A 199 -6.43 -10.33 4.58
N ARG A 200 -7.70 -9.98 4.79
CA ARG A 200 -8.84 -10.91 4.70
C ARG A 200 -9.02 -11.50 3.30
N SER A 201 -8.62 -10.76 2.26
CA SER A 201 -8.65 -11.23 0.87
C SER A 201 -7.49 -12.14 0.51
N GLY A 202 -6.58 -12.41 1.46
CA GLY A 202 -5.51 -13.38 1.33
C GLY A 202 -4.10 -12.79 1.38
N VAL A 203 -3.94 -11.45 1.38
CA VAL A 203 -2.62 -10.82 1.57
C VAL A 203 -2.01 -11.30 2.88
N GLU A 204 -0.75 -11.72 2.86
CA GLU A 204 -0.11 -12.36 4.01
C GLU A 204 0.25 -11.33 5.09
N SER A 205 0.89 -10.24 4.67
CA SER A 205 1.26 -9.13 5.53
C SER A 205 1.23 -7.79 4.79
N GLY A 206 1.21 -6.69 5.53
CA GLY A 206 1.21 -5.36 4.96
C GLY A 206 1.48 -4.26 5.97
N VAL A 207 1.72 -3.06 5.45
CA VAL A 207 2.07 -1.88 6.24
C VAL A 207 1.18 -0.72 5.82
N LEU A 208 0.59 -0.03 6.79
CA LEU A 208 -0.02 1.29 6.59
C LEU A 208 0.86 2.34 7.27
N PHE A 209 1.40 3.25 6.48
CA PHE A 209 2.18 4.37 6.98
C PHE A 209 1.30 5.63 7.08
N ASP A 210 1.12 6.14 8.29
CA ASP A 210 0.40 7.38 8.56
C ASP A 210 1.37 8.45 9.05
N GLY A 211 2.01 9.14 8.08
CA GLY A 211 2.92 10.23 8.35
C GLY A 211 2.26 11.47 8.95
N MET A 212 0.94 11.64 8.80
CA MET A 212 0.23 12.79 9.38
C MET A 212 0.00 12.60 10.88
N ARG A 213 -0.36 11.38 11.29
CA ARG A 213 -0.62 11.03 12.71
C ARG A 213 0.61 10.45 13.40
N MET A 214 1.74 10.38 12.71
CA MET A 214 3.00 9.83 13.22
C MET A 214 2.83 8.40 13.73
N ASN A 215 2.23 7.52 12.91
CA ASN A 215 2.10 6.10 13.21
C ASN A 215 2.46 5.25 12.01
N ILE A 216 2.97 4.05 12.28
CA ILE A 216 2.98 2.95 11.31
C ILE A 216 2.18 1.77 11.88
N TYR A 217 1.37 1.16 11.04
CA TYR A 217 0.54 0.02 11.40
C TYR A 217 1.01 -1.20 10.62
N LEU A 218 1.34 -2.26 11.36
CA LEU A 218 1.72 -3.54 10.80
C LEU A 218 0.48 -4.44 10.79
N PHE A 219 0.25 -5.15 9.69
CA PHE A 219 -0.89 -6.05 9.51
C PHE A 219 -0.44 -7.40 8.99
N CYS A 220 -1.03 -8.47 9.49
CA CYS A 220 -0.78 -9.82 8.97
C CYS A 220 -1.97 -10.74 9.24
N GLN A 221 -2.00 -11.89 8.56
CA GLN A 221 -2.98 -12.91 8.87
C GLN A 221 -2.75 -13.47 10.28
N THR A 222 -3.82 -13.72 11.03
CA THR A 222 -3.68 -14.22 12.41
C THR A 222 -3.14 -15.65 12.45
N ASN A 223 -3.45 -16.48 11.44
CA ASN A 223 -3.05 -17.89 11.38
C ASN A 223 -1.56 -18.11 11.09
N ILE A 224 -0.81 -17.10 10.64
CA ILE A 224 0.65 -17.17 10.46
C ILE A 224 1.41 -16.82 11.75
N LEU A 225 0.71 -16.41 12.80
CA LEU A 225 1.30 -16.07 14.08
C LEU A 225 1.25 -17.25 15.06
N VAL A 226 2.30 -17.39 15.86
CA VAL A 226 2.36 -18.26 17.03
C VAL A 226 2.59 -17.37 18.25
N ASN A 227 1.64 -17.37 19.19
CA ASN A 227 1.68 -16.51 20.40
C ASN A 227 1.92 -15.02 20.08
N GLY A 228 1.24 -14.50 19.05
CA GLY A 228 1.34 -13.08 18.65
C GLY A 228 2.64 -12.70 17.93
N ARG A 229 3.42 -13.68 17.48
CA ARG A 229 4.70 -13.49 16.79
C ARG A 229 4.80 -14.37 15.55
N HIS A 230 5.36 -13.85 14.47
CA HIS A 230 5.65 -14.65 13.26
C HIS A 230 6.93 -15.47 13.43
N ALA A 231 6.96 -16.69 12.88
CA ALA A 231 8.09 -17.63 13.03
C ALA A 231 9.42 -17.08 12.47
N GLN A 232 9.36 -16.21 11.46
CA GLN A 232 10.55 -15.60 10.86
C GLN A 232 11.24 -14.57 11.77
N VAL A 233 10.53 -13.98 12.74
CA VAL A 233 11.06 -12.86 13.55
C VAL A 233 12.31 -13.28 14.35
N GLN A 234 12.37 -14.51 14.85
CA GLN A 234 13.56 -14.98 15.57
C GLN A 234 14.78 -15.09 14.66
N GLY A 235 14.60 -15.62 13.45
CA GLY A 235 15.66 -15.68 12.45
C GLY A 235 16.14 -14.29 12.05
N GLN A 236 15.22 -13.33 11.88
CA GLN A 236 15.56 -11.94 11.56
C GLN A 236 16.37 -11.25 12.66
N GLN A 237 15.97 -11.40 13.92
CA GLN A 237 16.71 -10.85 15.08
C GLN A 237 18.11 -11.46 15.19
N LEU A 238 18.24 -12.78 15.02
CA LEU A 238 19.53 -13.45 15.04
C LEU A 238 20.42 -13.00 13.87
N ALA A 239 19.89 -12.92 12.66
CA ALA A 239 20.62 -12.45 11.49
C ALA A 239 21.12 -11.01 11.67
N HIS A 240 20.27 -10.13 12.18
CA HIS A 240 20.63 -8.73 12.48
C HIS A 240 21.75 -8.64 13.52
N ASN A 241 21.66 -9.38 14.62
CA ASN A 241 22.70 -9.40 15.66
C ASN A 241 24.02 -9.94 15.12
N ASN A 242 23.98 -11.00 14.31
CA ASN A 242 25.16 -11.56 13.68
C ASN A 242 25.81 -10.56 12.71
N GLU A 243 25.02 -9.80 11.95
CA GLU A 243 25.52 -8.77 11.04
C GLU A 243 26.18 -7.60 11.78
N ILE A 244 25.65 -7.20 12.94
CA ILE A 244 26.27 -6.21 13.83
C ILE A 244 27.64 -6.71 14.29
N ILE A 245 27.72 -7.94 14.83
CA ILE A 245 28.97 -8.53 15.32
C ILE A 245 29.99 -8.64 14.19
N GLN A 246 29.58 -9.13 13.01
CA GLN A 246 30.46 -9.24 11.87
C GLN A 246 30.99 -7.87 11.44
N THR A 247 30.12 -6.86 11.35
CA THR A 247 30.52 -5.50 10.96
C THR A 247 31.48 -4.88 11.97
N GLN A 248 31.31 -5.14 13.28
CA GLN A 248 32.24 -4.70 14.31
C GLN A 248 33.61 -5.38 14.19
N ASN A 249 33.64 -6.68 13.93
CA ASN A 249 34.88 -7.43 13.70
C ASN A 249 35.61 -6.93 12.45
N ASP A 250 34.89 -6.65 11.36
CA ASP A 250 35.45 -6.10 10.13
C ASP A 250 36.08 -4.72 10.39
N ILE A 251 35.39 -3.84 11.13
CA ILE A 251 35.94 -2.53 11.54
C ILE A 251 37.24 -2.70 12.33
N GLN A 252 37.25 -3.59 13.33
CA GLN A 252 38.43 -3.83 14.16
C GLN A 252 39.60 -4.39 13.33
N GLN A 253 39.31 -5.30 12.40
CA GLN A 253 40.31 -5.87 11.50
C GLN A 253 40.94 -4.77 10.63
N TYR A 254 40.14 -3.92 9.97
CA TYR A 254 40.66 -2.82 9.18
C TYR A 254 41.45 -1.81 10.02
N GLN A 255 41.04 -1.55 11.25
CA GLN A 255 41.79 -0.66 12.17
C GLN A 255 43.15 -1.25 12.57
N ASN A 256 43.22 -2.56 12.84
CA ASN A 256 44.48 -3.25 13.11
C ASN A 256 45.40 -3.23 11.89
N ASP A 257 44.85 -3.47 10.70
CA ASP A 257 45.61 -3.43 9.46
C ASP A 257 46.18 -2.02 9.20
N ILE A 258 45.39 -0.96 9.44
CA ILE A 258 45.87 0.43 9.36
C ILE A 258 47.01 0.69 10.35
N ALA A 259 46.94 0.14 11.56
CA ALA A 259 47.96 0.33 12.58
C ALA A 259 49.30 -0.37 12.26
N ILE A 260 49.24 -1.47 11.48
CA ILE A 260 50.40 -2.29 11.13
C ILE A 260 50.96 -1.94 9.73
N ALA A 261 50.16 -1.38 8.83
CA ALA A 261 50.48 -1.26 7.40
C ALA A 261 51.14 0.07 6.96
N ASN A 262 52.03 -0.06 5.96
CA ASN A 262 52.80 1.01 5.32
C ASN A 262 52.22 1.46 3.94
N ILE A 263 51.15 0.86 3.38
CA ILE A 263 50.53 1.24 2.08
C ILE A 263 49.00 1.01 2.13
N ASN A 264 48.21 1.85 1.43
CA ASN A 264 46.73 1.83 1.28
C ASN A 264 45.88 2.24 2.50
N VAL A 265 46.48 2.93 3.47
CA VAL A 265 45.79 3.49 4.65
C VAL A 265 44.52 4.27 4.29
N ALA A 266 44.55 5.08 3.22
CA ALA A 266 43.40 5.89 2.81
C ALA A 266 42.18 5.04 2.37
N LEU A 267 42.41 3.94 1.64
CA LEU A 267 41.32 3.07 1.20
C LEU A 267 40.72 2.29 2.38
N GLN A 268 41.57 1.79 3.29
CA GLN A 268 41.12 1.11 4.49
C GLN A 268 40.36 2.07 5.43
N GLN A 269 40.81 3.31 5.56
CA GLN A 269 40.09 4.34 6.32
C GLN A 269 38.70 4.63 5.74
N LEU A 270 38.59 4.71 4.41
CA LEU A 270 37.30 4.88 3.74
C LEU A 270 36.35 3.70 4.03
N GLU A 271 36.88 2.48 4.02
CA GLU A 271 36.08 1.29 4.32
C GLU A 271 35.63 1.25 5.78
N VAL A 272 36.50 1.62 6.73
CA VAL A 272 36.12 1.81 8.13
C VAL A 272 34.99 2.82 8.27
N GLN A 273 35.06 3.97 7.59
CA GLN A 273 33.99 4.97 7.62
C GLN A 273 32.67 4.42 7.06
N ARG A 274 32.73 3.68 5.95
CA ARG A 274 31.55 3.03 5.34
C ARG A 274 30.91 2.02 6.30
N LEU A 275 31.71 1.16 6.94
CA LEU A 275 31.23 0.17 7.90
C LEU A 275 30.71 0.83 9.19
N GLN A 276 31.34 1.90 9.67
CA GLN A 276 30.84 2.67 10.81
C GLN A 276 29.48 3.31 10.51
N GLN A 277 29.30 3.85 9.31
CA GLN A 277 28.00 4.37 8.87
C GLN A 277 26.94 3.25 8.79
N LYS A 278 27.30 2.09 8.23
CA LYS A 278 26.42 0.90 8.22
C LYS A 278 26.04 0.49 9.65
N LEU A 279 27.00 0.42 10.57
CA LEU A 279 26.77 0.07 11.97
C LEU A 279 25.85 1.08 12.66
N GLN A 280 26.03 2.37 12.38
CA GLN A 280 25.11 3.41 12.87
C GLN A 280 23.67 3.15 12.41
N THR A 281 23.45 2.79 11.14
CA THR A 281 22.10 2.46 10.65
C THR A 281 21.53 1.18 11.25
N MET A 282 22.36 0.18 11.54
CA MET A 282 21.92 -1.05 12.20
C MET A 282 21.52 -0.82 13.66
N ASN A 283 22.11 0.16 14.33
CA ASN A 283 21.76 0.54 15.70
C ASN A 283 20.50 1.39 15.82
N TRP A 284 19.83 1.72 14.70
CA TRP A 284 18.53 2.37 14.73
C TRP A 284 17.46 1.47 15.35
N GLN A 285 16.30 2.04 15.66
CA GLN A 285 15.20 1.28 16.22
C GLN A 285 14.74 0.20 15.24
N GLN A 286 14.84 -1.07 15.64
CA GLN A 286 14.38 -2.21 14.86
C GLN A 286 12.96 -2.60 15.29
N VAL A 287 12.05 -2.76 14.32
CA VAL A 287 10.65 -3.13 14.55
C VAL A 287 10.36 -4.43 13.82
N TYR A 288 9.71 -5.36 14.50
CA TYR A 288 9.34 -6.68 13.99
C TYR A 288 7.83 -6.95 14.17
N PHE A 289 7.30 -7.93 13.43
CA PHE A 289 5.93 -8.45 13.56
C PHE A 289 5.80 -9.38 14.78
N GLU A 290 5.98 -8.79 15.96
CA GLU A 290 5.82 -9.41 17.27
C GLU A 290 4.82 -8.60 18.11
N ASN A 291 4.27 -9.22 19.15
CA ASN A 291 3.24 -8.63 20.01
C ASN A 291 2.01 -8.16 19.20
N MET A 292 1.69 -8.89 18.13
CA MET A 292 0.56 -8.63 17.26
C MET A 292 -0.73 -9.05 17.98
N ILE A 293 -1.76 -8.22 17.90
CA ILE A 293 -3.06 -8.50 18.51
C ILE A 293 -4.12 -8.71 17.43
N PRO A 294 -5.12 -9.59 17.64
CA PRO A 294 -6.26 -9.70 16.73
C PRO A 294 -6.99 -8.37 16.56
N TYR A 295 -7.42 -8.06 15.35
CA TYR A 295 -8.24 -6.89 15.08
C TYR A 295 -9.69 -7.18 15.48
N PRO A 296 -10.34 -6.37 16.33
CA PRO A 296 -11.62 -6.72 16.97
C PRO A 296 -12.76 -7.17 16.03
N ALA A 297 -12.87 -6.56 14.85
CA ALA A 297 -13.91 -6.89 13.86
C ALA A 297 -13.48 -7.91 12.78
N PHE A 298 -12.21 -8.34 12.80
CA PHE A 298 -11.61 -9.18 11.77
C PHE A 298 -10.76 -10.27 12.44
N GLN A 299 -11.41 -11.38 12.83
CA GLN A 299 -10.79 -12.45 13.63
C GLN A 299 -9.57 -13.12 12.97
N ASN A 300 -9.44 -13.02 11.65
CA ASN A 300 -8.32 -13.55 10.87
C ASN A 300 -7.24 -12.49 10.53
N VAL A 301 -7.36 -11.29 11.07
CA VAL A 301 -6.42 -10.19 10.89
C VAL A 301 -5.82 -9.84 12.23
N SER A 302 -4.49 -9.75 12.29
CA SER A 302 -3.76 -9.22 13.44
C SER A 302 -3.00 -7.97 13.05
N TYR A 303 -2.89 -7.05 14.00
CA TYR A 303 -2.22 -5.78 13.76
C TYR A 303 -1.40 -5.31 14.98
N ARG A 304 -0.51 -4.36 14.73
CA ARG A 304 0.23 -3.62 15.76
C ARG A 304 0.47 -2.19 15.30
N THR A 305 0.24 -1.24 16.18
CA THR A 305 0.59 0.17 15.96
C THR A 305 1.95 0.47 16.56
N ILE A 306 2.77 1.20 15.82
CA ILE A 306 4.06 1.71 16.29
C ILE A 306 3.99 3.24 16.23
N PRO A 307 3.98 3.93 17.38
CA PRO A 307 4.04 5.38 17.40
C PRO A 307 5.42 5.83 16.92
N LEU A 308 5.42 6.85 16.06
CA LEU A 308 6.63 7.43 15.49
C LEU A 308 7.11 8.67 16.26
N VAL A 309 6.31 9.14 17.23
CA VAL A 309 6.64 10.27 18.10
C VAL A 309 7.86 9.93 18.95
N GLY A 310 8.83 10.85 18.99
CA GLY A 310 10.05 10.71 19.80
C GLY A 310 11.17 9.90 19.14
N ILE A 311 10.95 9.36 17.94
CA ILE A 311 12.01 8.72 17.16
C ILE A 311 12.82 9.82 16.47
N PRO A 312 14.16 9.85 16.61
CA PRO A 312 14.97 10.89 15.99
C PRO A 312 15.06 10.71 14.47
N ALA A 313 15.22 11.81 13.75
CA ALA A 313 15.68 11.81 12.35
C ALA A 313 17.21 11.94 12.29
N PRO A 314 17.92 11.33 11.31
CA PRO A 314 19.36 11.48 11.19
C PRO A 314 19.77 12.87 10.71
N THR A 315 18.92 13.56 9.94
CA THR A 315 19.08 14.98 9.57
C THR A 315 17.70 15.65 9.41
N PRO A 316 17.62 16.99 9.39
CA PRO A 316 16.34 17.72 9.25
C PRO A 316 15.52 17.40 7.98
N ASN A 317 16.13 16.79 6.97
CA ASN A 317 15.49 16.48 5.68
C ASN A 317 15.34 14.97 5.43
N ARG A 318 15.60 14.14 6.44
CA ARG A 318 15.45 12.69 6.38
C ARG A 318 14.34 12.24 7.32
N GLY A 319 13.80 11.04 7.06
CA GLY A 319 12.81 10.45 7.95
C GLY A 319 13.44 9.85 9.20
N LEU A 320 12.72 8.95 9.85
CA LEU A 320 13.05 8.49 11.20
C LEU A 320 14.12 7.40 11.20
N GLN A 321 14.93 7.35 12.25
CA GLN A 321 15.89 6.29 12.53
C GLN A 321 15.18 5.01 12.99
N LEU A 322 14.39 4.42 12.09
CA LEU A 322 13.60 3.21 12.33
C LEU A 322 13.64 2.30 11.10
N ILE A 323 13.85 1.00 11.35
CA ILE A 323 13.80 -0.07 10.35
C ILE A 323 12.64 -1.03 10.70
N VAL A 324 11.73 -1.27 9.76
CA VAL A 324 10.67 -2.29 9.89
C VAL A 324 11.06 -3.54 9.13
N HIS A 325 11.14 -4.68 9.82
CA HIS A 325 11.42 -6.00 9.25
C HIS A 325 10.11 -6.66 8.82
N CYS A 326 9.92 -6.83 7.52
CA CYS A 326 8.70 -7.42 6.97
C CYS A 326 8.73 -8.95 7.04
N ILE A 327 7.56 -9.57 6.98
CA ILE A 327 7.37 -11.03 7.13
C ILE A 327 6.60 -11.62 5.94
N GLY A 328 6.59 -12.94 5.88
CA GLY A 328 5.89 -13.72 4.86
C GLY A 328 6.75 -13.93 3.62
N PHE A 329 6.16 -13.82 2.43
CA PHE A 329 6.88 -13.88 1.16
C PHE A 329 7.96 -12.80 1.01
N VAL A 330 7.82 -11.67 1.72
CA VAL A 330 8.80 -10.57 1.71
C VAL A 330 9.79 -10.66 2.89
N ASN A 331 10.06 -11.85 3.41
CA ASN A 331 11.03 -12.03 4.48
C ASN A 331 12.41 -11.46 4.11
N GLY A 332 12.97 -10.65 5.00
CA GLY A 332 14.23 -9.94 4.77
C GLY A 332 14.08 -8.59 4.06
N PHE A 333 12.86 -8.22 3.63
CA PHE A 333 12.57 -6.86 3.21
C PHE A 333 12.51 -5.95 4.43
N ASN A 334 13.36 -4.92 4.43
CA ASN A 334 13.48 -3.94 5.49
C ASN A 334 13.06 -2.56 4.98
N ILE A 335 12.06 -1.97 5.61
CA ILE A 335 11.64 -0.60 5.34
C ILE A 335 12.49 0.34 6.20
N ASP A 336 13.35 1.11 5.55
CA ASP A 336 14.17 2.16 6.15
C ASP A 336 13.40 3.50 6.11
N LEU A 337 12.84 3.87 7.27
CA LEU A 337 12.08 5.12 7.38
C LEU A 337 12.96 6.36 7.27
N SER A 338 14.28 6.27 7.35
CA SER A 338 15.15 7.44 7.14
C SER A 338 15.11 7.95 5.69
N LYS A 339 14.69 7.09 4.77
CA LYS A 339 14.51 7.38 3.33
C LYS A 339 13.11 7.88 2.99
N VAL A 340 12.19 7.88 3.95
CA VAL A 340 10.80 8.33 3.77
C VAL A 340 10.66 9.70 4.42
N TRP A 341 10.33 10.71 3.63
CA TRP A 341 10.17 12.06 4.18
C TRP A 341 8.98 12.13 5.15
N ILE A 342 9.17 12.78 6.30
CA ILE A 342 8.12 13.00 7.29
C ILE A 342 8.06 14.51 7.57
N ARG A 343 6.84 15.02 7.77
CA ARG A 343 6.58 16.46 7.95
C ARG A 343 6.86 16.94 9.36
#